data_AF-A0A3D5VHA2-F1
#
_entry.id   AF-A0A3D5VHA2-F1
#
_cell.length_a   1.000
_cell.length_b   1.000
_cell.length_c   1.000
_cell.angle_alpha   90.00
_cell.angle_beta   90.00
_cell.angle_gamma   90.00
#
_symmetry.space_group_name_H-M   'P 1'
#
loop_
_entity.id
_entity.type
_entity.pdbx_description
1 polymer ?
#
loop_
_entity_poly.entity_id
_entity_poly.type
_entity_poly.pdbx_seq_one_letter_code
_entity_poly.pdbx_strand_id
1 'polypeptide(L)'
;MIPDRFLEALAANQGKALLVLCHDDADSDALGAAWVLADMLGGEMAVPRKVSEHARELQLKLKMQVIYSPDPGDYDLTIVVDTADAQ
;
A
#
# COMPACT_ATOMS: atom_id res chain seq x y z
N MET A 1 10.20 -3.44 18.23
CA MET A 1 11.49 -3.07 17.60
C MET A 1 11.30 -3.33 16.12
N ILE A 2 11.27 -2.30 15.29
CA ILE A 2 11.23 -2.50 13.84
C ILE A 2 12.56 -3.19 13.48
N PRO A 3 12.55 -4.36 12.82
CA PRO A 3 13.78 -5.05 12.46
C PRO A 3 14.67 -4.11 11.65
N ASP A 4 15.96 -4.03 11.98
CA ASP A 4 16.92 -3.14 11.29
C ASP A 4 16.84 -3.28 9.77
N ARG A 5 16.58 -4.52 9.29
CA ARG A 5 16.41 -4.86 7.88
C ARG A 5 15.29 -4.10 7.16
N PHE A 6 14.19 -3.78 7.83
CA PHE A 6 13.11 -3.02 7.20
C PHE A 6 13.53 -1.57 6.99
N LEU A 7 14.16 -0.96 7.99
CA LEU A 7 14.67 0.40 7.88
C LEU A 7 15.80 0.50 6.85
N GLU A 8 16.67 -0.52 6.77
CA GLU A 8 17.69 -0.63 5.74
C GLU A 8 17.08 -0.70 4.34
N ALA A 9 16.02 -1.50 4.13
CA ALA A 9 15.33 -1.59 2.85
C ALA A 9 14.67 -0.27 2.44
N LEU A 10 14.08 0.46 3.40
CA LEU A 10 13.55 1.80 3.17
C LEU A 10 14.65 2.80 2.79
N ALA A 11 15.76 2.81 3.53
CA ALA A 11 16.89 3.68 3.25
C ALA A 11 17.51 3.41 1.87
N ALA A 12 17.62 2.14 1.46
CA ALA A 12 18.14 1.74 0.15
C ALA A 12 17.23 2.15 -1.03
N ASN A 13 15.97 2.48 -0.76
CA ASN A 13 14.96 2.85 -1.76
C ASN A 13 14.42 4.27 -1.56
N GLN A 14 15.14 5.11 -0.81
CA GLN A 14 14.74 6.51 -0.61
C GLN A 14 14.72 7.28 -1.95
N GLY A 15 13.59 7.95 -2.23
CA GLY A 15 13.40 8.75 -3.45
C GLY A 15 13.12 7.93 -4.72
N LYS A 16 12.89 6.62 -4.58
CA LYS A 16 12.53 5.71 -5.68
C LYS A 16 11.01 5.47 -5.75
N ALA A 17 10.55 4.81 -6.82
CA ALA A 17 9.14 4.47 -6.97
C ALA A 17 8.75 3.38 -5.95
N LEU A 18 7.79 3.72 -5.08
CA LEU A 18 7.35 2.85 -3.99
C LEU A 18 5.86 2.55 -4.13
N LEU A 19 5.52 1.26 -4.07
CA LEU A 19 4.16 0.76 -4.04
C LEU A 19 3.82 0.25 -2.64
N VAL A 20 2.69 0.68 -2.09
CA VAL A 20 2.08 0.06 -0.91
C VAL A 20 0.84 -0.69 -1.35
N LEU A 21 0.92 -2.02 -1.33
CA LEU A 21 -0.07 -2.92 -1.90
C LEU A 21 -0.89 -3.58 -0.79
N CYS A 22 -2.20 -3.36 -0.82
CA CYS A 22 -3.15 -4.08 0.02
C CYS A 22 -3.47 -5.47 -0.53
N HIS A 23 -4.18 -6.28 0.27
CA HIS A 23 -4.86 -7.48 -0.21
C HIS A 23 -6.07 -7.16 -1.09
N ASP A 24 -6.63 -8.17 -1.77
CA ASP A 24 -7.84 -7.98 -2.56
C ASP A 24 -9.09 -7.89 -1.69
N ASP A 25 -10.09 -7.13 -2.15
CA ASP A 25 -11.26 -6.76 -1.34
C ASP A 25 -10.87 -5.99 -0.07
N ALA A 26 -9.92 -5.06 -0.23
CA ALA A 26 -9.30 -4.30 0.86
C ALA A 26 -10.35 -3.62 1.76
N ASP A 27 -10.24 -3.84 3.06
CA ASP A 27 -11.10 -3.21 4.06
C ASP A 27 -10.49 -1.91 4.60
N SER A 28 -11.10 -1.34 5.64
CA SER A 28 -10.64 -0.08 6.22
C SER A 28 -9.26 -0.17 6.88
N ASP A 29 -8.86 -1.35 7.36
CA ASP A 29 -7.55 -1.51 8.01
C ASP A 29 -6.44 -1.52 6.96
N ALA A 30 -6.58 -2.37 5.93
CA ALA A 30 -5.69 -2.40 4.78
C ALA A 30 -5.55 -1.01 4.14
N LEU A 31 -6.67 -0.33 3.87
CA LEU A 31 -6.65 1.01 3.27
C LEU A 31 -6.01 2.06 4.18
N GLY A 32 -6.31 2.03 5.49
CA GLY A 32 -5.75 2.97 6.44
C GLY A 32 -4.23 2.83 6.57
N ALA A 33 -3.75 1.60 6.71
CA ALA A 33 -2.34 1.28 6.76
C ALA A 33 -1.62 1.71 5.48
N ALA A 34 -2.16 1.35 4.31
CA ALA A 34 -1.55 1.68 3.03
C ALA A 34 -1.53 3.19 2.77
N TRP A 35 -2.61 3.90 3.09
CA TRP A 35 -2.72 5.33 2.86
C TRP A 35 -1.68 6.13 3.66
N VAL A 36 -1.58 5.87 4.97
CA VAL A 36 -0.61 6.56 5.82
C VAL A 36 0.82 6.19 5.45
N LEU A 37 1.08 4.92 5.13
CA LEU A 37 2.43 4.48 4.78
C LEU A 37 2.89 5.06 3.44
N ALA A 38 2.00 5.09 2.44
CA ALA A 38 2.28 5.70 1.14
C ALA A 38 2.54 7.20 1.30
N ASP A 39 1.72 7.93 2.06
CA ASP A 39 1.92 9.35 2.33
C ASP A 39 3.24 9.63 3.06
N MET A 40 3.57 8.85 4.09
CA MET A 40 4.80 9.01 4.87
C MET A 40 6.07 8.74 4.04
N LEU A 41 6.00 7.79 3.10
CA LEU A 41 7.15 7.35 2.30
C LEU A 41 7.21 8.00 0.91
N GLY A 42 6.22 8.82 0.54
CA GLY A 42 6.11 9.38 -0.81
C GLY A 42 5.82 8.34 -1.89
N GLY A 43 5.15 7.25 -1.53
CA GLY A 43 4.76 6.17 -2.43
C GLY A 43 3.32 6.26 -2.91
N GLU A 44 2.90 5.25 -3.67
CA GLU A 44 1.54 5.09 -4.17
C GLU A 44 0.85 3.94 -3.44
N MET A 45 -0.45 4.08 -3.15
CA MET A 45 -1.24 2.99 -2.57
C MET A 45 -2.07 2.28 -3.64
N ALA A 46 -2.21 0.97 -3.52
CA ALA A 46 -2.92 0.19 -4.50
C ALA A 46 -3.65 -1.03 -3.94
N VAL A 47 -4.62 -1.52 -4.72
CA VAL A 47 -5.33 -2.77 -4.50
C VAL A 47 -5.25 -3.66 -5.75
N PRO A 48 -5.22 -5.00 -5.60
CA PRO A 48 -5.17 -5.92 -6.74
C PRO A 48 -6.39 -5.78 -7.66
N ARG A 49 -7.61 -5.77 -7.11
CA ARG A 49 -8.85 -5.70 -7.91
C ARG A 49 -9.89 -4.75 -7.35
N LYS A 50 -10.21 -4.84 -6.06
CA LYS A 50 -11.29 -4.01 -5.49
C LYS A 50 -11.05 -3.59 -4.06
N VAL A 51 -11.70 -2.49 -3.71
CA VAL A 51 -11.95 -2.05 -2.33
C VAL A 51 -13.28 -2.64 -1.87
N SER A 52 -13.34 -3.12 -0.64
CA SER A 52 -14.58 -3.64 -0.04
C SER A 52 -15.68 -2.58 -0.02
N GLU A 53 -16.94 -3.03 -0.16
CA GLU A 53 -18.10 -2.12 -0.19
C GLU A 53 -18.17 -1.22 1.07
N HIS A 54 -17.89 -1.81 2.24
CA HIS A 54 -17.91 -1.12 3.52
C HIS A 54 -16.81 -0.04 3.66
N ALA A 55 -15.66 -0.23 3.01
CA ALA A 55 -14.55 0.73 3.06
C ALA A 55 -14.59 1.78 1.94
N ARG A 56 -15.51 1.65 0.98
CA ARG A 56 -15.62 2.56 -0.17
C ARG A 56 -16.03 3.97 0.23
N GLU A 57 -16.91 4.10 1.23
CA GLU A 57 -17.29 5.42 1.76
C GLU A 57 -16.07 6.13 2.39
N LEU A 58 -15.23 5.38 3.11
CA LEU A 58 -13.99 5.88 3.72
C LEU A 58 -13.01 6.37 2.64
N GLN A 59 -12.77 5.56 1.61
CA GLN A 59 -11.94 5.90 0.45
C GLN A 59 -12.36 7.24 -0.16
N LEU A 60 -13.66 7.42 -0.40
CA LEU A 60 -14.20 8.65 -1.01
C LEU A 60 -14.10 9.86 -0.09
N LYS A 61 -14.44 9.71 1.19
CA LYS A 61 -14.40 10.80 2.18
C LYS A 61 -12.98 11.32 2.40
N LEU A 62 -12.00 10.42 2.43
CA LEU A 62 -10.58 10.76 2.59
C LEU A 62 -9.90 11.09 1.26
N LYS A 63 -10.60 10.97 0.13
CA LYS A 63 -10.08 11.21 -1.22
C LYS A 63 -8.81 10.39 -1.51
N MET A 64 -8.75 9.18 -0.97
CA MET A 64 -7.64 8.25 -1.16
C MET A 64 -7.42 7.99 -2.66
N GLN A 65 -6.21 8.23 -3.14
CA GLN A 65 -5.80 7.92 -4.51
C GLN A 65 -5.36 6.46 -4.54
N VAL A 66 -6.31 5.57 -4.85
CA VAL A 66 -6.07 4.12 -4.89
C VAL A 66 -5.85 3.69 -6.34
N ILE A 67 -4.69 3.10 -6.63
CA ILE A 67 -4.40 2.45 -7.90
C ILE A 67 -5.03 1.05 -7.90
N TYR A 68 -5.62 0.67 -9.02
CA TYR A 68 -6.24 -0.64 -9.21
C TYR A 68 -5.42 -1.47 -10.18
N SER A 69 -5.16 -2.73 -9.82
CA SER A 69 -4.36 -3.66 -10.64
C SER A 69 -2.99 -3.08 -11.03
N PRO A 70 -2.17 -2.63 -10.05
CA PRO A 70 -0.80 -2.20 -10.33
C PRO A 70 0.04 -3.40 -10.82
N ASP A 71 1.08 -3.13 -11.61
CA ASP A 71 2.17 -4.08 -11.82
C ASP A 71 3.29 -3.79 -10.81
N PRO A 72 3.54 -4.67 -9.82
CA PRO A 72 4.65 -4.49 -8.88
C PRO A 72 6.02 -4.38 -9.56
N GLY A 73 6.17 -4.87 -10.80
CA GLY A 73 7.39 -4.76 -11.59
C GLY A 73 7.75 -3.34 -12.03
N ASP A 74 6.77 -2.41 -12.00
CA ASP A 74 6.98 -0.99 -12.32
C ASP A 74 7.59 -0.19 -11.15
N TYR A 75 7.77 -0.82 -9.99
CA TYR A 75 8.20 -0.17 -8.75
C TYR A 75 9.52 -0.75 -8.24
N ASP A 76 10.35 0.11 -7.64
CA ASP A 76 11.63 -0.29 -7.06
C ASP A 76 11.45 -1.04 -5.73
N LEU A 77 10.37 -0.72 -5.00
CA LEU A 77 10.00 -1.36 -3.74
C LEU A 77 8.49 -1.51 -3.63
N THR A 78 8.04 -2.74 -3.40
CA THR A 78 6.65 -3.03 -3.03
C THR A 78 6.57 -3.43 -1.56
N ILE A 79 5.75 -2.72 -0.79
CA ILE A 79 5.42 -3.04 0.59
C ILE A 79 4.02 -3.61 0.62
N VAL A 80 3.90 -4.89 1.00
CA VAL A 80 2.60 -5.54 1.18
C VAL A 80 2.10 -5.30 2.60
N VAL A 81 0.86 -4.86 2.73
CA VAL A 81 0.21 -4.60 4.02
C VAL A 81 -1.07 -5.43 4.16
N ASP A 82 -1.38 -5.78 5.40
CA ASP A 82 -2.60 -6.50 5.80
C ASP A 82 -2.86 -7.83 5.06
N THR A 83 -1.77 -8.49 4.62
CA THR A 83 -1.80 -9.89 4.16
C THR A 83 -0.42 -10.50 4.23
N ALA A 84 -0.38 -11.84 4.31
CA ALA A 84 0.81 -12.66 4.17
C ALA A 84 0.63 -13.77 3.11
N ASP A 85 -0.47 -13.74 2.36
CA ASP A 85 -0.80 -14.72 1.32
C ASP A 85 -0.67 -14.09 -0.08
N ALA A 86 -0.18 -14.90 -1.04
CA ALA A 86 -0.09 -14.55 -2.44
C ALA A 86 -1.46 -14.78 -3.10
N GLN A 87 -2.27 -13.72 -3.10
CA GLN A 87 -3.63 -13.71 -3.65
C GLN A 87 -3.69 -13.44 -5.15
#